data_AF-A0A7K2XKL7-F1
#
_entry.id   AF-A0A7K2XKL7-F1
#
_cell.length_a   1.000
_cell.length_b   1.000
_cell.length_c   1.000
_cell.angle_alpha   90.00
_cell.angle_beta   90.00
_cell.angle_gamma   90.00
#
_symmetry.space_group_name_H-M   'P 1'
#
loop_
_entity.id
_entity.type
_entity.pdbx_description
1 polymer ?
#
loop_
_entity_poly.entity_id
_entity_poly.type
_entity_poly.pdbx_seq_one_letter_code
_entity_poly.pdbx_strand_id
1 'polypeptide(L)'
;MTHDHDLVLRPTPAQIEAALNPPPGRTGGDLVVETLSGLGATTVFGLPGQHALGVFDALRRSPLRYVGLRVENNAGFAADAYGRITGEAAPLLLSTGPGALLSLAALQEAA
;
A
#
# COMPACT_ATOMS: atom_id res chain seq x y z
N MET A 1 4.30 27.89 1.07
CA MET A 1 3.28 26.84 1.26
C MET A 1 4.06 25.54 1.20
N THR A 2 4.18 24.81 2.32
CA THR A 2 4.74 23.44 2.28
C THR A 2 3.73 22.60 1.51
N HIS A 3 4.20 21.88 0.50
CA HIS A 3 3.40 20.89 -0.18
C HIS A 3 3.67 19.53 0.45
N ASP A 4 2.73 18.58 0.40
CA ASP A 4 2.92 17.26 1.02
C ASP A 4 4.13 16.48 0.46
N HIS A 5 4.63 16.83 -0.73
CA HIS A 5 5.86 16.26 -1.29
C HIS A 5 7.15 16.76 -0.61
N ASP A 6 7.07 17.79 0.24
CA ASP A 6 8.18 18.25 1.07
C ASP A 6 8.40 17.35 2.31
N LEU A 7 7.47 16.44 2.61
CA LEU A 7 7.59 15.47 3.71
C LEU A 7 8.57 14.36 3.32
N VAL A 8 9.83 14.52 3.74
CA VAL A 8 10.82 13.44 3.64
C VAL A 8 10.54 12.42 4.76
N LEU A 9 9.78 11.37 4.45
CA LEU A 9 9.59 10.23 5.34
C LEU A 9 10.94 9.50 5.51
N ARG A 10 11.59 9.71 6.67
CA ARG A 10 12.81 8.97 7.05
C ARG A 10 12.44 7.90 8.06
N PRO A 11 12.77 6.62 7.80
CA PRO A 11 12.64 5.58 8.80
C PRO A 11 13.43 5.95 10.05
N THR A 12 12.84 5.74 11.22
CA THR A 12 13.54 5.87 12.50
C THR A 12 14.64 4.81 12.61
N PRO A 13 15.69 5.05 13.43
CA PRO A 13 16.72 4.03 13.67
C PRO A 13 16.14 2.66 14.09
N ALA A 14 15.08 2.65 14.90
CA ALA A 14 14.40 1.42 15.30
C ALA A 14 13.72 0.70 14.13
N GLN A 15 13.09 1.43 13.21
CA GLN A 15 12.52 0.85 11.99
C GLN A 15 13.60 0.26 11.07
N ILE A 16 14.76 0.92 10.97
CA ILE A 16 15.92 0.42 10.22
C ILE A 16 16.45 -0.87 10.86
N GLU A 17 16.65 -0.88 12.17
CA GLU A 17 17.13 -2.05 12.92
C GLU A 17 16.21 -3.26 12.74
N ALA A 18 14.90 -3.06 12.89
CA ALA A 18 13.89 -4.10 12.69
C ALA A 18 13.83 -4.62 11.24
N ALA A 19 14.10 -3.75 10.26
CA ALA A 19 14.17 -4.16 8.85
C ALA A 19 15.42 -5.00 8.54
N LEU A 20 16.56 -4.66 9.15
CA LEU A 20 17.84 -5.35 8.92
C LEU A 20 18.00 -6.65 9.73
N ASN A 21 17.30 -6.79 10.85
CA ASN A 21 17.32 -7.98 11.71
C ASN A 21 15.91 -8.59 11.86
N PRO A 22 15.32 -9.14 10.78
CA PRO A 22 13.98 -9.68 10.83
C PRO A 22 13.91 -10.98 11.66
N PRO A 23 12.80 -11.25 12.37
CA PRO A 23 12.59 -12.55 12.99
C PRO A 23 12.56 -13.67 11.93
N PRO A 24 12.95 -14.91 12.28
CA PRO A 24 12.92 -16.05 11.37
C PRO A 24 11.54 -16.22 10.71
N GLY A 25 11.53 -16.43 9.40
CA GLY A 25 10.30 -16.67 8.63
C GLY A 25 9.56 -15.41 8.16
N ARG A 26 10.01 -14.20 8.55
CA ARG A 26 9.49 -12.95 7.99
C ARG A 26 9.91 -12.77 6.54
N THR A 27 8.98 -12.37 5.69
CA THR A 27 9.19 -12.13 4.25
C THR A 27 9.16 -10.64 3.93
N GLY A 28 9.57 -10.27 2.71
CA GLY A 28 9.42 -8.89 2.24
C GLY A 28 7.95 -8.43 2.18
N GLY A 29 7.01 -9.36 1.95
CA GLY A 29 5.58 -9.05 1.98
C GLY A 29 5.11 -8.63 3.37
N ASP A 30 5.63 -9.28 4.41
CA ASP A 30 5.34 -8.94 5.80
C ASP A 30 5.84 -7.52 6.13
N LEU A 31 7.09 -7.20 5.76
CA LEU A 31 7.65 -5.87 5.94
C LEU A 31 6.80 -4.78 5.25
N VAL A 32 6.32 -5.04 4.03
CA VAL A 32 5.42 -4.11 3.33
C VAL A 32 4.15 -3.87 4.12
N VAL A 33 3.46 -4.93 4.53
CA VAL A 33 2.16 -4.83 5.23
C VAL A 33 2.31 -4.20 6.62
N GLU A 34 3.37 -4.54 7.36
CA GLU A 34 3.71 -3.90 8.63
C GLU A 34 4.00 -2.41 8.46
N THR A 35 4.73 -2.03 7.40
CA THR A 35 5.03 -0.62 7.10
C THR A 35 3.76 0.15 6.77
N LEU A 36 2.88 -0.39 5.92
CA LEU A 36 1.59 0.24 5.59
C LEU A 36 0.74 0.44 6.87
N SER A 37 0.68 -0.58 7.73
CA SER A 37 -0.02 -0.48 9.02
C SER A 37 0.60 0.59 9.93
N GLY A 38 1.94 0.66 9.99
CA GLY A 38 2.67 1.66 10.76
C GLY A 38 2.52 3.09 10.24
N LEU A 39 2.19 3.25 8.95
CA LEU A 39 1.82 4.53 8.34
C LEU A 39 0.34 4.90 8.58
N GLY A 40 -0.40 4.11 9.35
CA GLY A 40 -1.79 4.37 9.71
C GLY A 40 -2.81 3.84 8.71
N ALA A 41 -2.42 2.99 7.76
CA ALA A 41 -3.39 2.35 6.88
C ALA A 41 -4.27 1.38 7.70
N THR A 42 -5.58 1.43 7.45
CA THR A 42 -6.54 0.45 8.00
C THR A 42 -7.16 -0.41 6.90
N THR A 43 -7.20 0.12 5.67
CA THR A 43 -7.86 -0.47 4.51
C THR A 43 -6.94 -0.39 3.28
N VAL A 44 -6.87 -1.47 2.51
CA VAL A 44 -6.09 -1.61 1.27
C VAL A 44 -7.02 -1.92 0.11
N PHE A 45 -6.80 -1.28 -1.04
CA PHE A 45 -7.60 -1.44 -2.25
C PHE A 45 -6.77 -2.11 -3.34
N GLY A 46 -7.43 -2.87 -4.23
CA GLY A 46 -6.77 -3.35 -5.44
C GLY A 46 -7.18 -4.74 -5.87
N LEU A 47 -6.27 -5.44 -6.55
CA LEU A 47 -6.49 -6.76 -7.14
C LEU A 47 -5.16 -7.54 -7.16
N PRO A 48 -5.21 -8.86 -6.96
CA PRO A 48 -4.02 -9.68 -6.89
C PRO A 48 -3.31 -9.80 -8.24
N GLY A 49 -1.97 -9.83 -8.20
CA GLY A 49 -1.11 -10.11 -9.34
C GLY A 49 0.00 -11.11 -8.95
N GLN A 50 0.46 -11.93 -9.90
CA GLN A 50 1.43 -13.00 -9.61
C GLN A 50 2.71 -12.48 -8.93
N HIS A 51 3.19 -11.31 -9.33
CA HIS A 51 4.40 -10.72 -8.77
C HIS A 51 4.22 -10.11 -7.37
N ALA A 52 2.98 -9.94 -6.90
CA ALA A 52 2.66 -9.37 -5.59
C ALA A 52 2.15 -10.42 -4.58
N LEU A 53 2.17 -11.71 -4.93
CA LEU A 53 1.56 -12.77 -4.10
C LEU A 53 2.12 -12.82 -2.67
N GLY A 54 3.40 -12.55 -2.47
CA GLY A 54 3.98 -12.48 -1.11
C GLY A 54 3.37 -11.37 -0.25
N VAL A 55 3.04 -10.22 -0.84
CA VAL A 55 2.35 -9.12 -0.16
C VAL A 55 0.89 -9.50 0.13
N PHE A 56 0.21 -10.15 -0.81
CA PHE A 56 -1.17 -10.61 -0.60
C PHE A 56 -1.27 -11.72 0.45
N ASP A 57 -0.29 -12.62 0.54
CA ASP A 57 -0.25 -13.62 1.62
C ASP A 57 -0.02 -12.96 2.99
N ALA A 58 0.88 -11.99 3.08
CA ALA A 58 1.07 -11.20 4.30
C ALA A 58 -0.20 -10.41 4.67
N LEU A 59 -0.86 -9.78 3.69
CA LEU A 59 -2.09 -9.02 3.88
C LEU A 59 -3.21 -9.90 4.43
N ARG A 60 -3.34 -11.13 3.92
CA ARG A 60 -4.32 -12.12 4.40
C ARG A 60 -4.13 -12.47 5.89
N ARG A 61 -2.91 -12.33 6.42
CA ARG A 61 -2.59 -12.60 7.84
C ARG A 61 -2.65 -11.35 8.72
N SER A 62 -2.86 -10.18 8.14
CA SER A 62 -2.81 -8.89 8.85
C SER A 62 -4.22 -8.42 9.24
N PRO A 63 -4.32 -7.41 10.13
CA PRO A 63 -5.60 -6.81 10.47
C PRO A 63 -6.11 -5.82 9.40
N LEU A 64 -5.32 -5.52 8.36
CA LEU A 64 -5.73 -4.58 7.32
C LEU A 64 -6.92 -5.15 6.54
N ARG A 65 -7.96 -4.33 6.37
CA ARG A 65 -9.10 -4.70 5.54
C ARG A 65 -8.71 -4.64 4.08
N TYR A 66 -8.87 -5.75 3.36
CA TYR A 66 -8.70 -5.76 1.90
C TYR A 66 -10.02 -5.54 1.17
N VAL A 67 -10.06 -4.55 0.29
CA VAL A 67 -11.16 -4.27 -0.65
C VAL A 67 -10.70 -4.66 -2.05
N GLY A 68 -11.18 -5.81 -2.51
CA GLY A 68 -10.90 -6.33 -3.85
C GLY A 68 -11.79 -5.69 -4.91
N LEU A 69 -11.20 -5.22 -6.01
CA LEU A 69 -11.92 -4.69 -7.17
C LEU A 69 -11.67 -5.54 -8.42
N ARG A 70 -12.36 -5.21 -9.51
CA ARG A 70 -12.28 -5.94 -10.79
C ARG A 70 -11.46 -5.24 -11.86
N VAL A 71 -11.23 -3.93 -11.71
CA VAL A 71 -10.47 -3.09 -12.64
C VAL A 71 -9.56 -2.16 -11.83
N GLU A 72 -8.30 -2.04 -12.24
CA GLU A 72 -7.24 -1.26 -11.59
C GLU A 72 -7.59 0.22 -11.46
N ASN A 73 -8.15 0.80 -12.51
CA ASN A 73 -8.55 2.20 -12.50
C ASN A 73 -9.60 2.51 -11.43
N ASN A 74 -10.60 1.63 -11.29
CA ASN A 74 -11.62 1.76 -10.25
C ASN A 74 -11.03 1.60 -8.86
N ALA A 75 -10.02 0.74 -8.70
CA ALA A 75 -9.33 0.56 -7.43
C ALA A 75 -8.57 1.82 -7.03
N GLY A 76 -7.93 2.48 -7.98
CA GLY A 76 -7.27 3.77 -7.75
C GLY A 76 -8.25 4.85 -7.32
N PHE A 77 -9.37 5.03 -8.04
CA PHE A 77 -10.39 6.02 -7.65
C PHE A 77 -11.03 5.72 -6.29
N ALA A 78 -11.24 4.43 -5.96
CA ALA A 78 -11.76 4.05 -4.65
C ALA A 78 -10.77 4.37 -3.53
N ALA A 79 -9.47 4.11 -3.74
CA ALA A 79 -8.42 4.43 -2.80
C ALA A 79 -8.29 5.95 -2.60
N ASP A 80 -8.31 6.73 -3.68
CA ASP A 80 -8.28 8.20 -3.64
C ASP A 80 -9.46 8.76 -2.84
N ALA A 81 -10.68 8.36 -3.18
CA ALA A 81 -11.88 8.80 -2.47
C ALA A 81 -11.81 8.42 -0.97
N TYR A 82 -11.35 7.21 -0.65
CA TYR A 82 -11.20 6.77 0.74
C TYR A 82 -10.18 7.64 1.49
N GLY A 83 -9.00 7.88 0.91
CA GLY A 83 -7.97 8.72 1.51
C GLY A 83 -8.46 10.14 1.77
N ARG A 84 -9.16 10.76 0.81
CA ARG A 84 -9.72 12.12 0.96
C ARG A 84 -10.81 12.22 2.02
N ILE A 85 -11.67 11.21 2.14
CA ILE A 85 -12.79 11.20 3.11
C ILE A 85 -12.29 10.94 4.53
N THR A 86 -11.33 10.03 4.69
CA THR A 86 -10.90 9.55 6.01
C THR A 86 -9.67 10.28 6.55
N GLY A 87 -8.83 10.82 5.67
CA GLY A 87 -7.49 11.30 6.02
C GLY A 87 -6.50 10.18 6.35
N GLU A 88 -6.90 8.91 6.18
CA GLU A 88 -6.02 7.76 6.41
C GLU A 88 -5.19 7.44 5.15
N ALA A 89 -4.02 6.83 5.36
CA ALA A 89 -3.26 6.25 4.25
C ALA A 89 -4.11 5.15 3.57
N ALA A 90 -4.28 5.25 2.25
CA ALA A 90 -5.09 4.34 1.44
C ALA A 90 -4.23 3.59 0.40
N PRO A 91 -3.59 2.46 0.76
CA PRO A 91 -2.70 1.77 -0.15
C PRO A 91 -3.44 1.12 -1.32
N LEU A 92 -2.87 1.26 -2.51
CA LEU A 92 -3.32 0.64 -3.76
C LEU A 92 -2.36 -0.50 -4.15
N LEU A 93 -2.82 -1.75 -4.08
CA LEU A 93 -2.04 -2.95 -4.45
C LEU A 93 -2.53 -3.56 -5.76
N LEU A 94 -1.69 -3.48 -6.80
CA LEU A 94 -2.02 -3.93 -8.15
C LEU A 94 -0.97 -4.90 -8.70
N SER A 95 -1.29 -5.56 -9.80
CA SER A 95 -0.30 -6.30 -10.58
C SER A 95 0.69 -5.35 -11.27
N THR A 96 1.89 -5.85 -11.53
CA THR A 96 2.84 -5.20 -12.45
C THR A 96 2.32 -5.21 -13.89
N GLY A 97 2.98 -4.43 -14.77
CA GLY A 97 2.66 -4.40 -16.20
C GLY A 97 1.33 -3.68 -16.47
N PRO A 98 0.36 -4.32 -17.17
CA PRO A 98 -0.91 -3.68 -17.51
C PRO A 98 -1.67 -3.14 -16.30
N GLY A 99 -1.58 -3.82 -15.15
CA GLY A 99 -2.29 -3.38 -13.95
C GLY A 99 -1.80 -2.02 -13.44
N ALA A 100 -0.49 -1.85 -13.31
CA ALA A 100 0.11 -0.58 -13.00
C ALA A 100 -0.25 0.51 -14.03
N LEU A 101 -0.17 0.20 -15.33
CA LEU A 101 -0.50 1.14 -16.41
C LEU A 101 -1.96 1.61 -16.35
N LEU A 102 -2.91 0.70 -16.11
CA LEU A 102 -4.34 1.02 -16.07
C LEU A 102 -4.73 1.90 -14.87
N SER A 103 -3.92 1.93 -13.82
CA SER A 103 -4.15 2.80 -12.65
C SER A 103 -3.69 4.25 -12.85
N LEU A 104 -2.94 4.55 -13.91
CA LEU A 104 -2.33 5.88 -14.08
C LEU A 104 -3.35 7.02 -14.12
N ALA A 105 -4.52 6.82 -14.73
CA ALA A 105 -5.55 7.86 -14.77
C ALA A 105 -6.06 8.21 -13.36
N ALA A 106 -6.31 7.19 -12.53
CA ALA A 106 -6.69 7.41 -11.14
C ALA A 106 -5.57 8.03 -10.29
N LEU A 107 -4.32 7.64 -10.51
CA LEU A 107 -3.17 8.24 -9.82
C LEU A 107 -2.95 9.70 -10.22
N GLN A 108 -3.16 10.04 -11.48
CA GLN A 108 -3.08 11.42 -11.95
C GLN A 108 -4.14 12.30 -11.29
N GLU A 109 -5.34 11.76 -11.03
CA GLU A 109 -6.41 12.52 -10.39
C GLU A 109 -6.29 12.59 -8.86
N ALA A 110 -5.53 11.66 -8.26
CA ALA A 110 -5.21 11.69 -6.84
C ALA A 110 -4.15 12.75 -6.47
N ALA A 111 -3.33 13.18 -7.44
CA ALA A 111 -2.23 14.13 -7.27
C ALA A 111 -2.70 15.59 -7.08
#